data_AF-A0A538E0B5-F1
#
_entry.id   AF-A0A538E0B5-F1
#
_cell.length_a   1.000
_cell.length_b   1.000
_cell.length_c   1.000
_cell.angle_alpha   90.00
_cell.angle_beta   90.00
_cell.angle_gamma   90.00
#
_symmetry.space_group_name_H-M   'P 1'
#
loop_
_entity.id
_entity.type
_entity.pdbx_description
1 polymer ?
#
loop_
_entity_poly.entity_id
_entity_poly.type
_entity_poly.pdbx_seq_one_letter_code
_entity_poly.pdbx_strand_id
1 'polypeptide(L)'
;MSRQIFQLRISLVDVTPEVWRRVAVPGGYTLDRLHRVIQYAMGWQNYHLHSFEIEGVQYGEPDPEGELDLRDELEVRLDAVTGKDSRFGYTYDFGDWWEHDVSVEAIYPAEPDLRYPMCLEGERACPPEDVGGAYGYAGFLAALADPDHPEHAEMREWIGRRFDPGEFDPERATTLLRRLA
;
A
#
# COMPACT_ATOMS: atom_id res chain seq x y z
N MET A 1 23.38 8.02 16.42
CA MET A 1 21.98 7.89 16.86
C MET A 1 21.47 6.54 16.36
N SER A 2 20.66 5.84 17.15
CA SER A 2 20.03 4.60 16.70
C SER A 2 19.06 4.88 15.55
N ARG A 3 19.06 4.02 14.53
CA ARG A 3 18.10 4.05 13.42
C ARG A 3 16.68 4.07 13.99
N GLN A 4 15.86 5.05 13.64
CA GLN A 4 14.46 5.10 14.04
C GLN A 4 13.61 4.24 13.09
N ILE A 5 12.65 3.52 13.67
CA ILE A 5 11.68 2.69 12.98
C ILE A 5 10.31 3.31 13.19
N PHE A 6 9.61 3.49 12.08
CA PHE A 6 8.26 4.02 12.00
C PHE A 6 7.32 2.82 11.83
N GLN A 7 6.38 2.68 12.76
CA GLN A 7 5.25 1.79 12.58
C GLN A 7 4.15 2.55 11.85
N LEU A 8 3.83 2.08 10.66
CA LEU A 8 2.81 2.66 9.79
C LEU A 8 1.62 1.72 9.73
N ARG A 9 0.41 2.28 9.84
CA ARG A 9 -0.81 1.61 9.38
C ARG A 9 -1.18 2.18 8.02
N ILE A 10 -1.38 1.29 7.05
CA ILE A 10 -1.76 1.57 5.67
C ILE A 10 -3.15 0.95 5.46
N SER A 11 -4.15 1.74 5.11
CA SER A 11 -5.54 1.26 4.97
C SER A 11 -6.10 1.71 3.63
N LEU A 12 -6.76 0.81 2.89
CA LEU A 12 -7.44 1.18 1.66
C LEU A 12 -8.71 1.99 1.97
N VAL A 13 -8.85 3.12 1.27
CA VAL A 13 -10.04 3.98 1.35
C VAL A 13 -11.15 3.36 0.49
N ASP A 14 -12.40 3.55 0.91
CA ASP A 14 -13.62 3.08 0.22
C ASP A 14 -13.74 1.57 -0.04
N VAL A 15 -12.90 0.75 0.61
CA VAL A 15 -12.99 -0.72 0.57
C VAL A 15 -13.62 -1.26 1.84
N THR A 16 -14.71 -2.02 1.69
CA THR A 16 -15.43 -2.63 2.82
C THR A 16 -15.62 -4.15 2.61
N PRO A 17 -15.29 -4.99 3.62
CA PRO A 17 -14.69 -4.60 4.90
C PRO A 17 -13.20 -4.27 4.74
N GLU A 18 -12.66 -3.49 5.69
CA GLU A 18 -11.37 -2.81 5.56
C GLU A 18 -10.20 -3.76 5.23
N VAL A 19 -9.43 -3.40 4.21
CA VAL A 19 -8.15 -4.03 3.87
C VAL A 19 -7.04 -3.12 4.38
N TRP A 20 -6.19 -3.64 5.26
CA TRP A 20 -5.13 -2.83 5.88
C TRP A 20 -3.88 -3.64 6.21
N ARG A 21 -2.75 -2.94 6.33
CA ARG A 21 -1.44 -3.47 6.71
C ARG A 21 -0.82 -2.61 7.79
N ARG A 22 -0.15 -3.23 8.75
CA ARG A 22 0.73 -2.56 9.70
C ARG A 22 2.16 -3.00 9.43
N VAL A 23 3.02 -2.04 9.14
CA VAL A 23 4.41 -2.29 8.74
C VAL A 23 5.37 -1.48 9.62
N ALA A 24 6.55 -2.04 9.88
CA ALA A 24 7.65 -1.36 10.54
C ALA A 24 8.73 -1.04 9.51
N VAL A 25 8.98 0.25 9.29
CA VAL A 25 9.93 0.72 8.27
C VAL A 25 10.99 1.66 8.85
N PRO A 26 12.19 1.70 8.28
CA PRO A 26 13.17 2.73 8.59
C PRO A 26 12.67 4.14 8.28
N GLY A 27 12.74 5.06 9.25
CA GLY A 27 12.36 6.47 9.03
C GLY A 27 13.20 7.18 7.96
N GLY A 28 14.46 6.75 7.81
CA GLY A 28 15.36 7.29 6.78
C GLY A 28 15.11 6.77 5.35
N TYR A 29 14.04 5.99 5.11
CA TYR A 29 13.64 5.64 3.75
C TYR A 29 13.13 6.87 3.00
N THR A 30 13.43 6.93 1.71
CA THR A 30 12.82 7.87 0.77
C THR A 30 11.35 7.50 0.55
N LEU A 31 10.56 8.43 0.01
CA LEU A 31 9.18 8.17 -0.35
C LEU A 31 9.06 7.11 -1.47
N ASP A 32 9.99 7.04 -2.44
CA ASP A 32 10.09 5.90 -3.40
C ASP A 32 10.23 4.55 -2.66
N ARG A 33 11.09 4.49 -1.64
CA ARG A 33 11.27 3.25 -0.87
C ARG A 33 10.01 2.90 -0.08
N LEU A 34 9.31 3.90 0.44
CA LEU A 34 8.03 3.69 1.11
C LEU A 34 6.97 3.19 0.12
N HIS A 35 6.91 3.75 -1.09
CA HIS A 35 6.03 3.30 -2.15
C HIS A 35 6.22 1.79 -2.40
N ARG A 36 7.46 1.33 -2.56
CA ARG A 36 7.74 -0.11 -2.73
C ARG A 36 7.36 -0.95 -1.51
N VAL A 37 7.47 -0.41 -0.30
CA VAL A 37 6.97 -1.09 0.92
C VAL A 37 5.46 -1.29 0.80
N ILE A 38 4.71 -0.26 0.42
CA ILE A 38 3.25 -0.34 0.27
C ILE A 38 2.90 -1.39 -0.79
N GLN A 39 3.54 -1.34 -1.96
CA GLN A 39 3.34 -2.31 -3.05
C GLN A 39 3.56 -3.76 -2.57
N TYR A 40 4.67 -4.05 -1.89
CA TYR A 40 4.93 -5.40 -1.38
C TYR A 40 4.02 -5.83 -0.23
N ALA A 41 3.62 -4.91 0.64
CA ALA A 41 2.71 -5.20 1.75
C ALA A 41 1.28 -5.49 1.24
N MET A 42 0.86 -4.80 0.19
CA MET A 42 -0.40 -5.02 -0.49
C MET A 42 -0.35 -6.22 -1.45
N GLY A 43 0.82 -6.58 -1.96
CA GLY A 43 0.99 -7.68 -2.90
C GLY A 43 0.71 -7.27 -4.36
N TRP A 44 0.78 -5.97 -4.64
CA TRP A 44 0.73 -5.40 -5.98
C TRP A 44 2.08 -5.45 -6.69
N GLN A 45 2.04 -5.12 -7.97
CA GLN A 45 3.10 -5.39 -8.93
C GLN A 45 3.83 -4.12 -9.40
N ASN A 46 3.40 -2.95 -8.94
CA ASN A 46 3.97 -1.67 -9.29
C ASN A 46 3.97 -1.39 -10.80
N TYR A 47 2.80 -1.49 -11.43
CA TYR A 47 2.62 -1.25 -12.86
C TYR A 47 2.20 0.17 -13.21
N HIS A 48 1.62 0.88 -12.26
CA HIS A 48 0.98 2.18 -12.50
C HIS A 48 1.67 3.30 -11.72
N LEU A 49 1.35 4.54 -12.12
CA LEU A 49 1.80 5.74 -11.44
C LEU A 49 1.25 5.82 -10.01
N HIS A 50 1.94 6.59 -9.17
CA HIS A 50 1.51 6.87 -7.81
C HIS A 50 1.91 8.27 -7.36
N SER A 51 1.31 8.72 -6.26
CA SER A 51 1.74 9.91 -5.54
C SER A 51 1.48 9.81 -4.04
N PHE A 52 2.17 10.63 -3.27
CA PHE A 52 1.89 10.88 -1.85
C PHE A 52 1.38 12.31 -1.67
N GLU A 53 0.38 12.49 -0.81
CA GLU A 53 -0.04 13.81 -0.34
C GLU A 53 0.25 13.95 1.15
N ILE A 54 1.22 14.80 1.50
CA ILE A 54 1.64 15.04 2.89
C ILE A 54 1.55 16.54 3.17
N GLU A 55 0.69 16.93 4.10
CA GLU A 55 0.47 18.34 4.49
C GLU A 55 0.18 19.27 3.29
N GLY A 56 -0.54 18.77 2.28
CA GLY A 56 -0.89 19.52 1.06
C GLY A 56 0.22 19.62 0.01
N VAL A 57 1.34 18.91 0.20
CA VAL A 57 2.42 18.78 -0.79
C VAL A 57 2.32 17.42 -1.46
N GLN A 58 2.39 17.41 -2.78
CA GLN A 58 2.39 16.20 -3.60
C GLN A 58 3.82 15.74 -3.89
N TYR A 59 4.07 14.44 -3.74
CA TYR A 59 5.34 13.79 -4.03
C TYR A 59 5.12 12.60 -4.96
N GLY A 60 6.02 12.38 -5.90
CA GLY A 60 5.93 11.25 -6.83
C GLY A 60 7.10 11.26 -7.81
N GLU A 61 6.99 10.44 -8.85
CA GLU A 61 7.93 10.50 -9.96
C GLU A 61 7.85 11.88 -10.67
N PRO A 62 8.98 12.52 -11.01
CA PRO A 62 8.95 13.81 -11.69
C PRO A 62 8.17 13.73 -13.00
N ASP A 63 7.18 14.61 -13.16
CA ASP A 63 6.42 14.73 -14.41
C ASP A 63 7.32 15.34 -15.50
N PRO A 64 7.67 14.59 -16.57
CA PRO A 64 8.50 15.10 -17.65
C PRO A 64 7.87 16.27 -18.41
N GLU A 65 6.54 16.36 -18.40
CA GLU A 65 5.77 17.41 -19.07
C GLU A 65 5.57 18.64 -18.16
N GLY A 66 5.77 18.48 -16.84
CA GLY A 66 5.70 19.55 -15.85
C GLY A 66 4.28 20.10 -15.65
N GLU A 67 3.26 19.33 -16.00
CA GLU A 67 1.86 19.67 -15.77
C GLU A 67 1.48 19.47 -14.30
N LEU A 68 2.14 18.53 -13.62
CA LEU A 68 1.99 18.26 -12.20
C LEU A 68 3.13 18.90 -11.37
N ASP A 69 2.77 19.63 -10.31
CA ASP A 69 3.72 20.16 -9.32
C ASP A 69 4.11 19.06 -8.31
N LEU A 70 4.85 18.06 -8.78
CA LEU A 70 5.34 16.94 -7.98
C LEU A 70 6.76 17.21 -7.48
N ARG A 71 6.96 17.03 -6.17
CA ARG A 71 8.31 16.94 -5.62
C ARG A 71 8.86 15.53 -5.79
N ASP A 72 10.12 15.44 -6.21
CA ASP A 72 10.77 14.15 -6.46
C ASP A 72 10.84 13.31 -5.17
N GLU A 73 10.15 12.17 -5.19
CA GLU A 73 10.09 11.24 -4.06
C GLU A 73 11.44 10.56 -3.75
N LEU A 74 12.38 10.56 -4.69
CA LEU A 74 13.73 10.00 -4.51
C LEU A 74 14.58 10.84 -3.57
N GLU A 75 14.26 12.13 -3.41
CA GLU A 75 15.04 13.08 -2.60
C GLU A 75 14.47 13.31 -1.20
N VAL A 76 13.25 12.84 -0.94
CA VAL A 76 12.50 13.14 0.28
C VAL A 76 12.42 11.93 1.19
N ARG A 77 12.90 12.05 2.44
CA ARG A 77 12.82 10.99 3.45
C ARG A 77 11.52 11.06 4.24
N LEU A 78 10.99 9.89 4.63
CA LEU A 78 9.81 9.77 5.48
C LEU A 78 9.95 10.56 6.79
N ASP A 79 11.09 10.42 7.49
CA ASP A 79 11.37 11.11 8.75
C ASP A 79 11.61 12.62 8.62
N ALA A 80 11.71 13.15 7.40
CA ALA A 80 11.85 14.59 7.14
C ALA A 80 10.50 15.28 6.96
N VAL A 81 9.46 14.54 6.58
CA VAL A 81 8.13 15.08 6.26
C VAL A 81 7.01 14.50 7.13
N THR A 82 7.31 13.53 7.97
CA THR A 82 6.35 12.95 8.92
C THR A 82 6.95 12.78 10.30
N GLY A 83 6.08 12.69 11.30
CA GLY A 83 6.41 12.36 12.67
C GLY A 83 5.37 11.44 13.29
N LYS A 84 5.50 11.21 14.59
CA LYS A 84 4.50 10.45 15.34
C LYS A 84 3.13 11.13 15.20
N ASP A 85 2.08 10.33 15.03
CA ASP A 85 0.69 10.77 14.87
C ASP A 85 0.40 11.51 13.54
N SER A 86 1.37 11.61 12.62
CA SER A 86 1.13 12.09 11.26
C SER A 86 0.21 11.14 10.50
N ARG A 87 -0.60 11.72 9.60
CA ARG A 87 -1.50 11.02 8.68
C ARG A 87 -1.36 11.65 7.29
N PHE A 88 -1.29 10.83 6.24
CA PHE A 88 -1.08 11.28 4.87
C PHE A 88 -1.68 10.32 3.84
N GLY A 89 -1.92 10.83 2.64
CA GLY A 89 -2.47 10.07 1.52
C GLY A 89 -1.39 9.41 0.68
N TYR A 90 -1.70 8.23 0.14
CA TYR A 90 -0.94 7.59 -0.94
C TYR A 90 -1.93 7.08 -1.99
N THR A 91 -1.78 7.54 -3.23
CA THR A 91 -2.62 7.12 -4.36
C THR A 91 -1.80 6.26 -5.30
N TYR A 92 -2.31 5.09 -5.67
CA TYR A 92 -1.70 4.20 -6.66
C TYR A 92 -2.68 3.92 -7.78
N ASP A 93 -2.16 3.81 -9.00
CA ASP A 93 -2.93 3.65 -10.22
C ASP A 93 -3.90 4.80 -10.46
N PHE A 94 -3.52 5.76 -11.30
CA PHE A 94 -4.37 6.91 -11.61
C PHE A 94 -5.58 6.55 -12.49
N GLY A 95 -5.67 5.31 -12.99
CA GLY A 95 -6.86 4.78 -13.64
C GLY A 95 -7.88 4.28 -12.62
N ASP A 96 -7.47 3.33 -11.78
CA ASP A 96 -8.33 2.70 -10.76
C ASP A 96 -8.50 3.54 -9.48
N TRP A 97 -7.60 4.51 -9.28
CA TRP A 97 -7.56 5.47 -8.18
C TRP A 97 -7.54 4.82 -6.78
N TRP A 98 -6.55 3.95 -6.53
CA TRP A 98 -6.40 3.31 -5.23
C TRP A 98 -5.84 4.25 -4.18
N GLU A 99 -6.74 4.85 -3.41
CA GLU A 99 -6.39 5.72 -2.28
C GLU A 99 -6.10 4.93 -1.01
N HIS A 100 -5.02 5.32 -0.34
CA HIS A 100 -4.61 4.78 0.93
C HIS A 100 -4.50 5.89 1.96
N ASP A 101 -5.01 5.57 3.14
CA ASP A 101 -4.70 6.32 4.33
C ASP A 101 -3.48 5.71 5.05
N VAL A 102 -2.44 6.52 5.24
CA VAL A 102 -1.24 6.10 5.96
C VAL A 102 -1.09 6.90 7.24
N SER A 103 -0.98 6.21 8.37
CA SER A 103 -0.79 6.81 9.69
C SER A 103 0.46 6.31 10.39
N VAL A 104 1.19 7.22 11.04
CA VAL A 104 2.38 6.90 11.84
C VAL A 104 1.96 6.63 13.28
N GLU A 105 1.70 5.37 13.60
CA GLU A 105 1.18 4.95 14.91
C GLU A 105 2.26 4.99 16.02
N ALA A 106 3.52 4.69 15.67
CA ALA A 106 4.63 4.69 16.63
C ALA A 106 5.97 4.97 15.95
N ILE A 107 6.91 5.51 16.73
CA ILE A 107 8.32 5.65 16.35
C ILE A 107 9.16 5.13 17.51
N TYR A 108 10.11 4.23 17.21
CA TYR A 108 10.96 3.59 18.21
C TYR A 108 12.36 3.29 17.65
N PRO A 109 13.38 3.14 18.51
CA PRO A 109 14.71 2.73 18.05
C PRO A 109 14.67 1.31 17.49
N ALA A 110 15.43 1.07 16.41
CA ALA A 110 15.59 -0.25 15.83
C ALA A 110 16.13 -1.24 16.87
N GLU A 111 15.50 -2.42 16.95
CA GLU A 111 15.95 -3.51 17.78
C GLU A 111 17.16 -4.22 17.14
N PRO A 112 18.24 -4.52 17.90
CA PRO A 112 19.46 -5.10 17.33
C PRO A 112 19.28 -6.41 16.55
N ASP A 113 18.33 -7.25 16.98
CA ASP A 113 18.12 -8.59 16.41
C ASP A 113 17.00 -8.65 15.35
N LEU A 114 16.34 -7.51 15.08
CA LEU A 114 15.28 -7.43 14.07
C LEU A 114 15.80 -6.83 12.75
N ARG A 115 15.23 -7.32 11.65
CA ARG A 115 15.47 -6.80 10.29
C ARG A 115 14.22 -6.08 9.79
N TYR A 116 14.44 -4.89 9.24
CA TYR A 116 13.40 -4.02 8.67
C TYR A 116 13.64 -3.83 7.16
N PRO A 117 12.59 -3.64 6.34
CA PRO A 117 11.19 -3.51 6.74
C PRO A 117 10.53 -4.86 7.03
N MET A 118 9.43 -4.84 7.79
CA MET A 118 8.62 -6.02 8.06
C MET A 118 7.13 -5.65 8.20
N CYS A 119 6.26 -6.61 7.91
CA CYS A 119 4.83 -6.50 8.20
C CYS A 119 4.56 -7.13 9.57
N LEU A 120 3.94 -6.36 10.45
CA LEU A 120 3.61 -6.78 11.81
C LEU A 120 2.26 -7.49 11.81
N GLU A 121 1.26 -6.88 11.17
CA GLU A 121 -0.13 -7.33 11.17
C GLU A 121 -0.85 -6.83 9.91
N GLY A 122 -2.05 -7.34 9.67
CA GLY A 122 -2.94 -6.88 8.61
C GLY A 122 -4.16 -7.77 8.52
N GLU A 123 -5.11 -7.37 7.68
CA GLU A 123 -6.32 -8.14 7.44
C GLU A 123 -6.71 -8.07 5.97
N ARG A 124 -7.30 -9.17 5.49
CA ARG A 124 -7.91 -9.33 4.15
C ARG A 124 -6.95 -9.33 2.97
N ALA A 125 -7.38 -10.02 1.93
CA ALA A 125 -6.67 -10.00 0.66
C ALA A 125 -6.76 -8.59 0.05
N CYS A 126 -5.65 -8.16 -0.55
CA CYS A 126 -5.65 -6.92 -1.31
C CYS A 126 -6.46 -7.11 -2.61
N PRO A 127 -7.17 -6.07 -3.09
CA PRO A 127 -7.77 -6.09 -4.42
C PRO A 127 -6.74 -6.52 -5.49
N PRO A 128 -7.13 -7.36 -6.46
CA PRO A 128 -6.29 -7.64 -7.62
C PRO A 128 -5.94 -6.35 -8.39
N GLU A 129 -4.79 -6.34 -9.07
CA GLU A 129 -4.47 -5.28 -10.05
C GLU A 129 -5.59 -5.20 -11.10
N ASP A 130 -5.84 -3.99 -11.61
CA ASP A 130 -6.76 -3.70 -12.71
C ASP A 130 -8.22 -4.16 -12.49
N VAL A 131 -8.66 -4.34 -11.24
CA VAL A 131 -10.04 -4.78 -10.93
C VAL A 131 -11.08 -3.64 -11.06
N GLY A 132 -10.66 -2.42 -11.38
CA GLY A 132 -11.54 -1.27 -11.60
C GLY A 132 -11.79 -0.45 -10.34
N GLY A 133 -10.76 -0.26 -9.50
CA GLY A 133 -10.84 0.54 -8.29
C GLY A 133 -11.77 -0.06 -7.22
N ALA A 134 -12.06 0.74 -6.18
CA ALA A 134 -12.85 0.28 -5.03
C ALA A 134 -14.25 -0.22 -5.44
N TYR A 135 -14.89 0.45 -6.40
CA TYR A 135 -16.20 0.05 -6.93
C TYR A 135 -16.12 -1.27 -7.71
N GLY A 136 -15.13 -1.41 -8.60
CA GLY A 136 -14.90 -2.65 -9.35
C GLY A 136 -14.60 -3.83 -8.43
N TYR A 137 -13.80 -3.62 -7.39
CA TYR A 137 -13.53 -4.64 -6.38
C TYR A 137 -14.78 -5.08 -5.61
N ALA A 138 -15.66 -4.14 -5.23
CA ALA A 138 -16.92 -4.49 -4.60
C ALA A 138 -17.81 -5.37 -5.51
N GLY A 139 -17.89 -5.03 -6.80
CA GLY A 139 -18.58 -5.85 -7.82
C GLY A 139 -17.95 -7.23 -7.98
N PHE A 140 -16.62 -7.29 -8.06
CA PHE A 140 -15.86 -8.53 -8.12
C PHE A 140 -16.13 -9.44 -6.92
N LEU A 141 -16.13 -8.91 -5.69
CA LEU A 141 -16.46 -9.69 -4.50
C LEU A 141 -17.89 -10.21 -4.52
N ALA A 142 -18.86 -9.38 -4.93
CA ALA A 142 -20.26 -9.80 -5.05
C ALA A 142 -20.41 -10.94 -6.08
N ALA A 143 -19.78 -10.81 -7.24
CA ALA A 143 -19.78 -11.83 -8.27
C ALA A 143 -19.15 -13.13 -7.79
N LEU A 144 -18.01 -13.09 -7.09
CA LEU A 144 -17.36 -14.31 -6.59
C LEU A 144 -18.12 -15.01 -5.47
N ALA A 145 -18.88 -14.27 -4.66
CA ALA A 145 -19.63 -14.83 -3.53
C ALA A 145 -20.90 -15.57 -3.95
N ASP A 146 -21.48 -15.24 -5.10
CA ASP A 146 -22.74 -15.80 -5.59
C ASP A 146 -22.55 -16.55 -6.92
N PRO A 147 -22.62 -17.91 -6.93
CA PRO A 147 -22.54 -18.71 -8.16
C PRO A 147 -23.61 -18.41 -9.21
N ASP A 148 -24.75 -17.83 -8.81
CA ASP A 148 -25.85 -17.46 -9.71
C ASP A 148 -25.73 -16.01 -10.21
N HIS A 149 -24.72 -15.26 -9.77
CA HIS A 149 -24.48 -13.90 -10.23
C HIS A 149 -24.19 -13.91 -11.75
N PRO A 150 -24.78 -12.99 -12.55
CA PRO A 150 -24.58 -12.94 -14.00
C PRO A 150 -23.11 -12.90 -14.43
N GLU A 151 -22.26 -12.25 -13.64
CA GLU A 151 -20.82 -12.10 -13.90
C GLU A 151 -19.94 -13.14 -13.17
N HIS A 152 -20.52 -14.13 -12.45
CA HIS A 152 -19.74 -15.09 -11.66
C HIS A 152 -18.70 -15.84 -12.51
N ALA A 153 -19.14 -16.41 -13.63
CA ALA A 153 -18.28 -17.19 -14.51
C ALA A 153 -17.15 -16.34 -15.12
N GLU A 154 -17.49 -15.12 -15.55
CA GLU A 154 -16.54 -14.17 -16.13
C GLU A 154 -15.48 -13.76 -15.09
N MET A 155 -15.89 -13.35 -13.89
CA MET A 155 -14.95 -12.92 -12.85
C MET A 155 -14.05 -14.07 -12.35
N ARG A 156 -14.58 -15.30 -12.31
CA ARG A 156 -13.80 -16.51 -12.00
C ARG A 156 -12.75 -16.82 -13.06
N GLU A 157 -13.07 -16.61 -14.33
CA GLU A 157 -12.12 -16.76 -15.44
C GLU A 157 -11.08 -15.64 -15.41
N TRP A 158 -11.52 -14.39 -15.23
CA TRP A 158 -10.67 -13.20 -15.19
C TRP A 158 -9.60 -13.29 -14.09
N ILE A 159 -9.98 -13.64 -12.85
CA ILE A 159 -8.99 -13.79 -11.78
C ILE A 159 -8.05 -14.98 -12.01
N GLY A 160 -8.50 -16.00 -12.75
CA GLY A 160 -7.68 -17.15 -13.18
C GLY A 160 -7.11 -18.03 -12.05
N ARG A 161 -7.44 -17.72 -10.79
CA ARG A 161 -6.95 -18.41 -9.59
C ARG A 161 -8.00 -18.38 -8.48
N ARG A 162 -7.79 -19.20 -7.45
CA ARG A 162 -8.57 -19.06 -6.21
C ARG A 162 -8.26 -17.71 -5.58
N PHE A 163 -9.32 -16.98 -5.20
CA PHE A 163 -9.24 -15.76 -4.43
C PHE A 163 -10.10 -15.92 -3.17
N ASP A 164 -9.50 -15.68 -2.01
CA ASP A 164 -10.19 -15.66 -0.72
C ASP A 164 -10.05 -14.25 -0.13
N PRO A 165 -11.14 -13.45 -0.05
CA PRO A 165 -11.06 -12.07 0.43
C PRO A 165 -10.64 -11.97 1.90
N GLY A 166 -10.76 -13.04 2.68
CA GLY A 166 -10.33 -13.09 4.08
C GLY A 166 -8.85 -13.43 4.27
N GLU A 167 -8.14 -13.84 3.22
CA GLU A 167 -6.78 -14.37 3.34
C GLU A 167 -5.73 -13.25 3.44
N PHE A 168 -4.96 -13.26 4.52
CA PHE A 168 -3.75 -12.45 4.65
C PHE A 168 -2.73 -13.15 5.56
N ASP A 169 -1.44 -13.03 5.22
CA ASP A 169 -0.32 -13.59 5.97
C ASP A 169 0.81 -12.54 6.13
N PRO A 170 1.04 -12.01 7.35
CA PRO A 170 2.08 -11.02 7.60
C PRO A 170 3.50 -11.56 7.43
N GLU A 171 3.74 -12.87 7.61
CA GLU A 171 5.06 -13.47 7.40
C GLU A 171 5.40 -13.55 5.91
N ARG A 172 4.41 -13.89 5.08
CA ARG A 172 4.53 -13.83 3.62
C ARG A 172 4.79 -12.39 3.15
N ALA A 173 4.05 -11.42 3.65
CA ALA A 173 4.28 -10.01 3.36
C ALA A 173 5.70 -9.57 3.78
N THR A 174 6.16 -9.99 4.95
CA THR A 174 7.53 -9.72 5.44
C THR A 174 8.59 -10.33 4.51
N THR A 175 8.36 -11.54 3.99
CA THR A 175 9.26 -12.17 3.02
C THR A 175 9.41 -11.34 1.74
N LEU A 176 8.31 -10.77 1.23
CA LEU A 176 8.33 -9.89 0.06
C LEU A 176 9.04 -8.57 0.38
N LEU A 177 8.72 -7.94 1.51
CA LEU A 177 9.33 -6.70 1.98
C LEU A 177 10.85 -6.80 2.11
N ARG A 178 11.37 -7.97 2.52
CA ARG A 178 12.82 -8.21 2.65
C ARG A 178 13.58 -8.20 1.32
N ARG A 179 12.90 -8.17 0.17
CA ARG A 179 13.54 -7.96 -1.14
C ARG A 179 14.08 -6.53 -1.30
N LEU A 180 13.64 -5.59 -0.46
CA LEU A 180 14.14 -4.20 -0.41
C LEU A 180 15.40 -4.00 0.44
N ALA A 181 15.77 -5.02 1.23
CA ALA A 181 16.82 -4.94 2.23
C ALA A 181 18.23 -5.05 1.65
#